data_AF-A0A2N5CYI3-F1
#
_entry.id   AF-A0A2N5CYI3-F1
#
_cell.length_a   1.000
_cell.length_b   1.000
_cell.length_c   1.000
_cell.angle_alpha   90.00
_cell.angle_beta   90.00
_cell.angle_gamma   90.00
#
_symmetry.space_group_name_H-M   'P 1'
#
loop_
_entity.id
_entity.type
_entity.pdbx_description
1 polymer ?
#
loop_
_entity_poly.entity_id
_entity_poly.type
_entity_poly.pdbx_seq_one_letter_code
_entity_poly.pdbx_strand_id
1 'polypeptide(L)'
;MHDPVTSFVVAVFSAPSAALIMAGAILALAVGLIFQSGHFEYAPLRDDLSRRSDLLAELGGPDRQKAFAEAFPQIDKRLGGAAHPALELGWANYRGQLAETGDGRLASSIHASDAFEHADSPARSLEWWANLMVAIGLVITFMGIVAALTEAVDAMQRQGGAGMQTALMGLLAVAATKFWTSIAGVLGSIILRLVARRRRQAIEALEAHFFAQLDGCVRFAPPEKVMLEQLAVLSRIETALADARASQALPAQSLA
;
A
#
# COMPACT_ATOMS: atom_id res chain seq x y z
N MET A 1 -23.14 44.69 -16.52
CA MET A 1 -22.84 44.40 -15.10
C MET A 1 -21.64 43.46 -15.09
N HIS A 2 -20.45 43.95 -14.73
CA HIS A 2 -19.29 43.08 -14.57
C HIS A 2 -19.45 42.29 -13.27
N ASP A 3 -19.56 40.98 -13.37
CA ASP A 3 -19.65 40.08 -12.22
C ASP A 3 -18.27 40.06 -11.52
N PRO A 4 -18.21 40.29 -10.19
CA PRO A 4 -16.95 40.32 -9.44
C PRO A 4 -16.11 39.05 -9.61
N VAL A 5 -16.75 37.91 -9.85
CA VAL A 5 -16.06 36.63 -10.07
C VAL A 5 -15.28 36.63 -11.39
N THR A 6 -15.87 37.14 -12.47
CA THR A 6 -15.20 37.22 -13.78
C THR A 6 -14.05 38.21 -13.76
N SER A 7 -14.20 39.35 -13.07
CA SER A 7 -13.12 40.33 -12.91
C SER A 7 -11.92 39.75 -12.15
N PHE A 8 -12.17 39.01 -11.06
CA PHE A 8 -11.12 38.34 -10.31
C PHE A 8 -10.39 37.27 -11.14
N VAL A 9 -11.15 36.42 -11.86
CA VAL A 9 -10.57 35.40 -12.74
C VAL A 9 -9.72 36.06 -13.83
N VAL A 10 -10.22 37.10 -14.49
CA VAL A 10 -9.45 37.82 -15.51
C VAL A 10 -8.20 38.47 -14.91
N ALA A 11 -8.26 39.08 -13.73
CA ALA A 11 -7.10 39.70 -13.10
C ALA A 11 -6.00 38.68 -12.71
N VAL A 12 -6.39 37.52 -12.19
CA VAL A 12 -5.43 36.47 -11.79
C VAL A 12 -4.88 35.73 -13.01
N PHE A 13 -5.69 35.53 -14.06
CA PHE A 13 -5.32 34.74 -15.22
C PHE A 13 -4.77 35.59 -16.39
N SER A 14 -4.89 36.91 -16.40
CA SER A 14 -4.28 37.76 -17.45
C SER A 14 -2.78 37.99 -17.25
N ALA A 15 -2.25 37.78 -16.04
CA ALA A 15 -0.83 37.93 -15.76
C ALA A 15 0.03 36.79 -16.38
N PRO A 16 1.02 37.09 -17.25
CA PRO A 16 1.87 36.08 -17.89
C PRO A 16 2.66 35.22 -16.90
N SER A 17 3.07 35.81 -15.77
CA SER A 17 3.85 35.15 -14.72
C SER A 17 2.99 34.24 -13.83
N ALA A 18 1.68 34.46 -13.75
CA ALA A 18 0.80 33.68 -12.88
C ALA A 18 0.79 32.19 -13.26
N ALA A 19 0.87 31.86 -14.55
CA ALA A 19 0.92 30.48 -15.01
C ALA A 19 2.19 29.76 -14.53
N LEU A 20 3.35 30.41 -14.60
CA LEU A 20 4.62 29.84 -14.16
C LEU A 20 4.67 29.68 -12.63
N ILE A 21 4.14 30.66 -11.90
CA ILE A 21 4.03 30.59 -10.43
C ILE A 21 3.12 29.42 -10.02
N MET A 22 1.97 29.26 -10.68
CA MET A 22 1.04 28.16 -10.41
C MET A 22 1.65 26.80 -10.77
N ALA A 23 2.36 26.70 -11.91
CA ALA A 23 3.10 25.50 -12.27
C ALA A 23 4.17 25.13 -11.23
N GLY A 24 4.93 26.13 -10.76
CA GLY A 24 5.90 25.97 -9.68
C GLY A 24 5.26 25.54 -8.36
N ALA A 25 4.12 26.14 -8.00
CA ALA A 25 3.36 25.78 -6.80
C ALA A 25 2.83 24.34 -6.85
N ILE A 26 2.32 23.88 -8.00
CA ILE A 26 1.89 22.50 -8.22
C ILE A 26 3.05 21.53 -8.00
N LEU A 27 4.22 21.82 -8.57
CA LEU A 27 5.41 20.98 -8.40
C LEU A 27 5.93 21.01 -6.95
N ALA A 28 5.96 22.17 -6.31
CA ALA A 28 6.36 22.30 -4.91
C ALA A 28 5.41 21.51 -3.99
N LEU A 29 4.10 21.54 -4.26
CA LEU A 29 3.10 20.76 -3.53
C LEU A 29 3.30 19.26 -3.75
N ALA A 30 3.56 18.83 -4.99
CA ALA A 30 3.86 17.43 -5.28
C ALA A 30 5.12 16.94 -4.52
N VAL A 31 6.18 17.76 -4.50
CA VAL A 31 7.39 17.48 -3.72
C VAL A 31 7.09 17.46 -2.22
N GLY A 32 6.32 18.42 -1.71
CA GLY A 32 5.89 18.47 -0.32
C GLY A 32 5.12 17.22 0.10
N LEU A 33 4.17 16.75 -0.70
CA LEU A 33 3.43 15.50 -0.46
C LEU A 33 4.35 14.27 -0.48
N ILE A 34 5.36 14.25 -1.35
CA ILE A 34 6.35 13.17 -1.37
C ILE A 34 7.15 13.15 -0.06
N PHE A 35 7.61 14.30 0.43
CA PHE A 35 8.34 14.39 1.69
C PHE A 35 7.46 14.05 2.89
N GLN A 36 6.25 14.62 2.95
CA GLN A 36 5.30 14.39 4.04
C GLN A 36 4.91 12.91 4.14
N SER A 37 4.47 12.29 3.04
CA SER A 37 4.16 10.85 3.03
C SER A 37 5.39 9.98 3.32
N GLY A 38 6.56 10.43 2.87
CA GLY A 38 7.83 9.73 3.12
C GLY A 38 8.18 9.69 4.59
N HIS A 39 8.00 10.80 5.28
CA HIS A 39 8.36 10.95 6.68
C HIS A 39 7.30 10.39 7.62
N PHE A 40 6.01 10.63 7.36
CA PHE A 40 4.93 10.26 8.27
C PHE A 40 4.44 8.82 8.11
N GLU A 41 4.44 8.26 6.90
CA GLU A 41 3.86 6.93 6.65
C GLU A 41 4.93 5.90 6.30
N TYR A 42 5.85 6.24 5.39
CA TYR A 42 6.80 5.27 4.85
C TYR A 42 7.98 4.96 5.79
N ALA A 43 8.63 5.99 6.34
CA ALA A 43 9.77 5.82 7.24
C ALA A 43 9.45 4.98 8.50
N PRO A 44 8.39 5.27 9.27
CA PRO A 44 8.10 4.49 10.48
C PRO A 44 7.72 3.04 10.18
N LEU A 45 6.99 2.78 9.08
CA LEU A 45 6.64 1.42 8.67
C LEU A 45 7.88 0.60 8.31
N ARG A 46 8.79 1.18 7.52
CA ARG A 46 10.05 0.54 7.14
C ARG A 46 10.93 0.25 8.35
N ASP A 47 11.06 1.22 9.25
CA ASP A 47 11.88 1.08 10.47
C ASP A 47 11.30 0.01 11.40
N ASP A 48 9.97 -0.07 11.54
CA ASP A 48 9.33 -1.09 12.36
C ASP A 48 9.50 -2.49 11.76
N LEU A 49 9.32 -2.63 10.44
CA LEU A 49 9.46 -3.91 9.75
C LEU A 49 10.91 -4.43 9.75
N SER A 50 11.89 -3.53 9.55
CA SER A 50 13.32 -3.89 9.64
C SER A 50 13.75 -4.27 11.05
N ARG A 51 13.30 -3.56 12.08
CA ARG A 51 13.56 -3.95 13.47
C ARG A 51 13.01 -5.33 13.78
N ARG A 52 11.81 -5.67 13.28
CA ARG A 52 11.21 -7.00 13.47
C ARG A 52 11.97 -8.09 12.73
N SER A 53 12.40 -7.83 11.49
CA SER A 53 13.21 -8.80 10.73
C SER A 53 14.54 -9.06 11.43
N ASP A 54 15.16 -8.04 12.01
CA ASP A 54 16.42 -8.18 12.73
C ASP A 54 16.26 -9.07 13.98
N LEU A 55 15.15 -8.93 14.71
CA LEU A 55 14.84 -9.79 15.86
C LEU A 55 14.65 -11.26 15.48
N LEU A 56 14.03 -11.53 14.33
CA LEU A 56 13.90 -12.90 13.83
C LEU A 56 15.22 -13.45 13.29
N ALA A 57 16.05 -12.58 12.69
CA ALA A 57 17.38 -12.95 12.22
C ALA A 57 18.34 -13.33 13.37
N GLU A 58 18.22 -12.65 14.52
CA GLU A 58 19.00 -12.94 15.74
C GLU A 58 18.76 -14.35 16.30
N LEU A 59 17.59 -14.95 16.03
CA LEU A 59 17.27 -16.34 16.42
C LEU A 59 17.98 -17.40 15.54
N GLY A 60 18.98 -16.99 14.76
CA GLY A 60 19.78 -17.85 13.88
C GLY A 60 20.53 -18.95 14.65
N GLY A 61 20.41 -20.20 14.17
CA GLY A 61 21.09 -21.36 14.75
C GLY A 61 20.54 -22.69 14.21
N PRO A 62 21.14 -23.84 14.61
CA PRO A 62 20.74 -25.17 14.13
C PRO A 62 19.32 -25.60 14.55
N ASP A 63 18.72 -25.01 15.58
CA ASP A 63 17.32 -25.29 16.00
C ASP A 63 16.49 -24.00 16.20
N ARG A 64 16.41 -23.19 15.12
CA ARG A 64 15.69 -21.90 15.09
C ARG A 64 14.23 -21.99 15.58
N GLN A 65 13.54 -23.09 15.27
CA GLN A 65 12.13 -23.28 15.66
C GLN A 65 11.95 -23.40 17.17
N LYS A 66 12.89 -24.07 17.84
CA LYS A 66 12.87 -24.20 19.30
C LYS A 66 13.23 -22.88 19.99
N ALA A 67 14.25 -22.19 19.48
CA ALA A 67 14.62 -20.86 19.96
C ALA A 67 13.47 -19.84 19.83
N PHE A 68 12.71 -19.93 18.73
CA PHE A 68 11.51 -19.11 18.53
C PHE A 68 10.41 -19.43 19.55
N ALA A 69 10.13 -20.71 19.82
CA ALA A 69 9.14 -21.11 20.82
C ALA A 69 9.51 -20.65 22.24
N GLU A 70 10.79 -20.76 22.62
CA GLU A 70 11.30 -20.30 23.93
C GLU A 70 11.25 -18.77 24.07
N ALA A 71 11.57 -18.04 23.01
CA ALA A 71 11.52 -16.58 22.98
C ALA A 71 10.13 -16.01 22.67
N PHE A 72 9.13 -16.85 22.42
CA PHE A 72 7.80 -16.45 21.94
C PHE A 72 7.13 -15.36 22.80
N PRO A 73 7.15 -15.40 24.16
CA PRO A 73 6.55 -14.33 24.95
C PRO A 73 7.18 -12.95 24.74
N GLN A 74 8.49 -12.90 24.46
CA GLN A 74 9.20 -11.64 24.21
C GLN A 74 8.91 -11.14 22.79
N ILE A 75 8.87 -12.06 21.82
CA ILE A 75 8.54 -11.83 20.41
C ILE A 75 7.11 -11.29 20.32
N ASP A 76 6.15 -11.98 20.93
CA ASP A 76 4.73 -11.60 20.97
C ASP A 76 4.52 -10.19 21.55
N LYS A 77 5.20 -9.86 22.65
CA LYS A 77 5.12 -8.52 23.25
C LYS A 77 5.64 -7.43 22.30
N ARG A 78 6.70 -7.70 21.53
CA ARG A 78 7.28 -6.72 20.59
C ARG A 78 6.46 -6.59 19.31
N LEU A 79 5.95 -7.70 18.77
CA LEU A 79 5.14 -7.69 17.55
C LEU A 79 3.72 -7.17 17.79
N GLY A 80 3.15 -7.41 18.99
CA GLY A 80 1.85 -6.91 19.42
C GLY A 80 1.86 -5.45 19.90
N GLY A 81 3.00 -4.90 20.34
CA GLY A 81 3.14 -3.49 20.75
C GLY A 81 3.37 -2.51 19.60
N ALA A 82 2.85 -2.81 18.41
CA ALA A 82 3.19 -2.15 17.16
C ALA A 82 2.80 -0.66 17.13
N ALA A 83 3.60 0.17 16.45
CA ALA A 83 3.20 1.54 16.13
C ALA A 83 2.19 1.62 14.97
N HIS A 84 2.01 0.53 14.20
CA HIS A 84 1.16 0.50 13.02
C HIS A 84 -0.02 -0.48 13.19
N PRO A 85 -1.29 0.00 13.14
CA PRO A 85 -2.47 -0.83 13.40
C PRO A 85 -2.61 -2.05 12.48
N ALA A 86 -2.16 -1.93 11.22
CA ALA A 86 -2.26 -3.04 10.28
C ALA A 86 -1.30 -4.20 10.61
N LEU A 87 -0.09 -3.89 11.09
CA LEU A 87 0.86 -4.91 11.54
C LEU A 87 0.44 -5.54 12.87
N GLU A 88 -0.19 -4.76 13.75
CA GLU A 88 -0.78 -5.27 14.99
C GLU A 88 -1.90 -6.27 14.71
N LEU A 89 -2.84 -5.89 13.83
CA LEU A 89 -3.95 -6.75 13.45
C LEU A 89 -3.48 -8.01 12.72
N GLY A 90 -2.52 -7.87 11.80
CA GLY A 90 -1.91 -8.99 11.09
C GLY A 90 -1.20 -9.95 12.04
N TRP A 91 -0.46 -9.43 13.03
CA TRP A 91 0.15 -10.25 14.07
C TRP A 91 -0.88 -10.94 14.96
N ALA A 92 -1.91 -10.23 15.40
CA ALA A 92 -2.97 -10.81 16.23
C ALA A 92 -3.69 -11.96 15.51
N ASN A 93 -3.94 -11.81 14.20
CA ASN A 93 -4.51 -12.85 13.36
C ASN A 93 -3.55 -14.05 13.21
N TYR A 94 -2.28 -13.81 12.89
CA TYR A 94 -1.27 -14.86 12.76
C TYR A 94 -1.08 -15.64 14.07
N ARG A 95 -0.97 -14.93 15.19
CA ARG A 95 -0.87 -15.51 16.54
C ARG A 95 -2.05 -16.43 16.86
N GLY A 96 -3.26 -16.05 16.45
CA GLY A 96 -4.46 -16.86 16.65
C GLY A 96 -4.40 -18.24 15.97
N GLN A 97 -3.52 -18.42 14.98
CA GLN A 97 -3.36 -19.65 14.22
C GLN A 97 -2.12 -20.46 14.62
N LEU A 98 -1.33 -19.97 15.57
CA LEU A 98 -0.18 -20.71 16.11
C LEU A 98 -0.65 -21.76 17.11
N ALA A 99 -0.30 -23.02 16.85
CA ALA A 99 -0.55 -24.15 17.73
C ALA A 99 0.76 -24.73 18.24
N GLU A 100 0.81 -25.09 19.53
CA GLU A 100 1.95 -25.79 20.10
C GLU A 100 1.90 -27.28 19.69
N THR A 101 3.03 -27.76 19.17
CA THR A 101 3.24 -29.16 18.81
C THR A 101 3.78 -29.91 20.01
N GLY A 102 3.53 -31.23 20.13
CA GLY A 102 4.00 -32.06 21.24
C GLY A 102 5.52 -32.05 21.50
N ASP A 103 6.32 -31.57 20.55
CA ASP A 103 7.78 -31.39 20.67
C ASP A 103 8.19 -30.04 21.28
N GLY A 104 7.24 -29.23 21.77
CA GLY A 104 7.49 -27.88 22.32
C GLY A 104 7.81 -26.82 21.25
N ARG A 105 7.44 -27.08 20.00
CA ARG A 105 7.61 -26.16 18.84
C ARG A 105 6.27 -25.59 18.41
N LEU A 106 6.30 -24.39 17.82
CA LEU A 106 5.09 -23.78 17.26
C LEU A 106 4.88 -24.23 15.81
N ALA A 107 3.62 -24.46 15.45
CA ALA A 107 3.17 -24.75 14.10
C ALA A 107 2.09 -23.74 13.66
N SER A 108 2.07 -23.39 12.38
CA SER A 108 1.05 -22.54 11.77
C SER A 108 0.32 -23.28 10.66
N SER A 109 -0.99 -23.10 10.59
CA SER A 109 -1.84 -23.58 9.49
C SER A 109 -1.83 -22.68 8.26
N ILE A 110 -1.36 -21.44 8.39
CA ILE A 110 -1.29 -20.45 7.31
C ILE A 110 0.10 -19.85 7.16
N HIS A 111 0.39 -19.31 5.98
CA HIS A 111 1.58 -18.52 5.77
C HIS A 111 1.47 -17.16 6.44
N ALA A 112 2.61 -16.62 6.86
CA ALA A 112 2.68 -15.26 7.38
C ALA A 112 2.17 -14.23 6.36
N SER A 113 2.36 -14.43 5.05
CA SER A 113 1.81 -13.52 4.03
C SER A 113 0.30 -13.36 4.10
N ASP A 114 -0.42 -14.45 4.36
CA ASP A 114 -1.89 -14.50 4.30
C ASP A 114 -2.52 -13.84 5.52
N ALA A 115 -1.83 -13.85 6.66
CA ALA A 115 -2.29 -13.17 7.87
C ALA A 115 -2.19 -11.63 7.78
N PHE A 116 -1.28 -11.09 6.96
CA PHE A 116 -0.91 -9.68 6.93
C PHE A 116 -1.46 -8.91 5.69
N GLU A 117 -2.29 -9.53 4.86
CA GLU A 117 -2.75 -9.04 3.55
C GLU A 117 -3.41 -7.63 3.55
N HIS A 118 -3.85 -7.11 4.70
CA HIS A 118 -4.56 -5.82 4.81
C HIS A 118 -3.67 -4.60 5.11
N ALA A 119 -2.35 -4.70 5.04
CA ALA A 119 -1.43 -3.60 5.39
C ALA A 119 -1.21 -2.52 4.32
N ASP A 120 -1.73 -2.69 3.08
CA ASP A 120 -1.38 -1.87 1.91
C ASP A 120 -2.12 -0.50 1.81
N SER A 121 -2.62 0.03 2.93
CA SER A 121 -3.38 1.30 2.99
C SER A 121 -2.62 2.56 2.50
N PRO A 122 -1.30 2.74 2.76
CA PRO A 122 -0.59 4.00 2.45
C PRO A 122 -0.47 4.30 0.94
N ALA A 123 -0.43 3.29 0.07
CA ALA A 123 -0.22 3.50 -1.37
C ALA A 123 -1.40 4.22 -2.05
N ARG A 124 -2.61 4.06 -1.51
CA ARG A 124 -3.85 4.59 -2.10
C ARG A 124 -3.94 6.12 -2.00
N SER A 125 -3.29 6.74 -1.02
CA SER A 125 -3.33 8.19 -0.83
C SER A 125 -2.55 8.94 -1.92
N LEU A 126 -1.34 8.47 -2.27
CA LEU A 126 -0.51 9.10 -3.32
C LEU A 126 -1.15 8.95 -4.71
N GLU A 127 -1.78 7.80 -5.00
CA GLU A 127 -2.48 7.59 -6.25
C GLU A 127 -3.67 8.54 -6.42
N TRP A 128 -4.42 8.77 -5.34
CA TRP A 128 -5.50 9.76 -5.31
C TRP A 128 -4.98 11.18 -5.57
N TRP A 129 -3.90 11.60 -4.90
CA TRP A 129 -3.26 12.90 -5.12
C TRP A 129 -2.72 13.04 -6.55
N ALA A 130 -2.17 11.97 -7.12
CA ALA A 130 -1.68 11.97 -8.50
C ALA A 130 -2.83 12.18 -9.50
N ASN A 131 -4.01 11.60 -9.27
CA ASN A 131 -5.20 11.87 -10.08
C ASN A 131 -5.65 13.32 -9.94
N LEU A 132 -5.68 13.84 -8.71
CA LEU A 132 -6.13 15.19 -8.43
C LEU A 132 -5.23 16.26 -9.06
N MET A 133 -3.91 16.05 -9.10
CA MET A 133 -2.96 16.98 -9.73
C MET A 133 -3.21 17.16 -11.24
N VAL A 134 -3.56 16.09 -11.95
CA VAL A 134 -3.93 16.18 -13.37
C VAL A 134 -5.20 16.99 -13.55
N ALA A 135 -6.21 16.72 -12.73
CA ALA A 135 -7.48 17.44 -12.77
C ALA A 135 -7.29 18.93 -12.49
N ILE A 136 -6.47 19.29 -11.50
CA ILE A 136 -6.14 20.69 -11.17
C ILE A 136 -5.47 21.39 -12.36
N GLY A 137 -4.45 20.77 -12.97
CA GLY A 137 -3.77 21.34 -14.13
C GLY A 137 -4.70 21.57 -15.33
N LEU A 138 -5.63 20.65 -15.56
CA LEU A 138 -6.64 20.75 -16.61
C LEU A 138 -7.61 21.91 -16.35
N VAL A 139 -8.15 22.01 -15.13
CA VAL A 139 -9.08 23.08 -14.73
C VAL A 139 -8.44 24.46 -14.87
N ILE A 140 -7.19 24.62 -14.43
CA ILE A 140 -6.44 25.88 -14.57
C ILE A 140 -6.29 26.28 -16.04
N THR A 141 -6.00 25.31 -16.90
CA THR A 141 -5.83 25.55 -18.34
C THR A 141 -7.14 25.98 -18.98
N PHE A 142 -8.24 25.28 -18.67
CA PHE A 142 -9.58 25.66 -19.15
C PHE A 142 -9.97 27.06 -18.68
N MET A 143 -9.78 27.37 -17.41
CA MET A 143 -10.08 28.70 -16.87
C MET A 143 -9.24 29.79 -17.55
N GLY A 144 -7.97 29.50 -17.83
CA GLY A 144 -7.07 30.40 -18.55
C GLY A 144 -7.52 30.69 -19.98
N ILE A 145 -7.99 29.67 -20.70
CA ILE A 145 -8.53 29.83 -22.07
C ILE A 145 -9.83 30.66 -22.04
N VAL A 146 -10.75 30.37 -21.11
CA VAL A 146 -12.00 31.14 -20.98
C VAL A 146 -11.73 32.61 -20.71
N ALA A 147 -10.83 32.92 -19.77
CA ALA A 147 -10.45 34.30 -19.46
C ALA A 147 -9.86 35.02 -20.68
N ALA A 148 -8.95 34.36 -21.40
CA ALA A 148 -8.34 34.92 -22.60
C ALA A 148 -9.40 35.19 -23.68
N LEU A 149 -10.31 34.24 -23.94
CA LEU A 149 -11.39 34.41 -24.92
C LEU A 149 -12.29 35.60 -24.57
N THR A 150 -12.65 35.77 -23.30
CA THR A 150 -13.46 36.93 -22.86
C THR A 150 -12.74 38.24 -23.16
N GLU A 151 -11.45 38.33 -22.86
CA GLU A 151 -10.64 39.54 -23.12
C GLU A 151 -10.49 39.83 -24.62
N ALA A 152 -10.33 38.80 -25.44
CA ALA A 152 -10.21 38.96 -26.89
C ALA A 152 -11.50 39.41 -27.56
N VAL A 153 -12.65 38.87 -27.14
CA VAL A 153 -13.97 39.31 -27.62
C VAL A 153 -14.20 40.78 -27.29
N ASP A 154 -13.86 41.17 -26.07
CA ASP A 154 -14.00 42.54 -25.58
C ASP A 154 -13.06 43.52 -26.32
N ALA A 155 -11.82 43.11 -26.60
CA ALA A 155 -10.89 43.88 -27.43
C ALA A 155 -11.37 44.07 -28.88
N MET A 156 -11.93 43.02 -29.51
CA MET A 156 -12.49 43.09 -30.86
C MET A 156 -13.70 44.03 -30.95
N GLN A 157 -14.58 44.00 -29.95
CA GLN A 157 -15.75 44.90 -29.90
C GLN A 157 -15.36 46.38 -29.78
N ARG A 158 -14.24 46.69 -29.10
CA ARG A 158 -13.79 48.07 -28.89
C ARG A 158 -12.90 48.64 -30.00
N GLN A 159 -12.08 47.82 -30.65
CA GLN A 159 -11.00 48.29 -31.53
C GLN A 159 -11.14 47.92 -33.02
N GLY A 160 -12.15 47.14 -33.41
CA GLY A 160 -12.37 46.76 -34.81
C GLY A 160 -11.23 45.91 -35.42
N GLY A 161 -11.03 45.99 -36.74
CA GLY A 161 -10.17 45.07 -37.51
C GLY A 161 -8.68 45.04 -37.12
N ALA A 162 -8.10 46.17 -36.71
CA ALA A 162 -6.70 46.22 -36.24
C ALA A 162 -6.53 45.65 -34.82
N GLY A 163 -7.55 45.78 -33.97
CA GLY A 163 -7.58 45.17 -32.64
C GLY A 163 -7.66 43.64 -32.69
N MET A 164 -8.19 43.07 -33.78
CA MET A 164 -8.36 41.63 -33.92
C MET A 164 -7.04 40.87 -34.01
N GLN A 165 -6.05 41.36 -34.75
CA GLN A 165 -4.74 40.71 -34.84
C GLN A 165 -4.02 40.71 -33.49
N THR A 166 -4.03 41.84 -32.78
CA THR A 166 -3.44 41.98 -31.44
C THR A 166 -4.14 41.09 -30.42
N ALA A 167 -5.47 41.04 -30.45
CA ALA A 167 -6.26 40.15 -29.59
C ALA A 167 -5.94 38.67 -29.86
N LEU A 168 -5.83 38.25 -31.13
CA LEU A 168 -5.47 36.88 -31.50
C LEU A 168 -4.05 36.49 -31.07
N MET A 169 -3.08 37.40 -31.22
CA MET A 169 -1.72 37.16 -30.71
C MET A 169 -1.68 37.08 -29.18
N GLY A 170 -2.43 37.94 -28.49
CA GLY A 170 -2.56 37.91 -27.03
C GLY A 170 -3.19 36.60 -26.55
N LEU A 171 -4.26 36.13 -27.20
CA LEU A 171 -4.87 34.83 -26.95
C LEU A 171 -3.87 33.69 -27.04
N LEU A 172 -3.09 33.66 -28.13
CA LEU A 172 -2.13 32.58 -28.37
C LEU A 172 -1.04 32.57 -27.30
N ALA A 173 -0.54 33.74 -26.91
CA ALA A 173 0.48 33.88 -25.88
C ALA A 173 -0.04 33.47 -24.48
N VAL A 174 -1.25 33.88 -24.11
CA VAL A 174 -1.89 33.49 -22.84
C VAL A 174 -2.22 32.00 -22.84
N ALA A 175 -2.73 31.45 -23.94
CA ALA A 175 -2.99 30.01 -24.05
C ALA A 175 -1.68 29.20 -23.92
N ALA A 176 -0.62 29.58 -24.65
CA ALA A 176 0.67 28.90 -24.61
C ALA A 176 1.29 28.87 -23.20
N THR A 177 1.21 29.98 -22.47
CA THR A 177 1.70 30.04 -21.08
C THR A 177 0.85 29.20 -20.13
N LYS A 178 -0.47 29.09 -20.36
CA LYS A 178 -1.34 28.26 -19.52
C LYS A 178 -1.17 26.77 -19.74
N PHE A 179 -0.77 26.32 -20.93
CA PHE A 179 -0.42 24.91 -21.16
C PHE A 179 0.72 24.42 -20.26
N TRP A 180 1.65 25.29 -19.84
CA TRP A 180 2.70 24.92 -18.89
C TRP A 180 2.15 24.47 -17.52
N THR A 181 1.00 24.99 -17.09
CA THR A 181 0.34 24.55 -15.84
C THR A 181 -0.19 23.13 -15.94
N SER A 182 -0.74 22.75 -17.10
CA SER A 182 -1.16 21.38 -17.38
C SER A 182 0.02 20.42 -17.42
N ILE A 183 1.10 20.81 -18.11
CA ILE A 183 2.34 20.01 -18.18
C ILE A 183 2.89 19.77 -16.77
N ALA A 184 2.92 20.79 -15.91
CA ALA A 184 3.35 20.65 -14.52
C ALA A 184 2.45 19.70 -13.72
N GLY A 185 1.13 19.77 -13.89
CA GLY A 185 0.18 18.84 -13.23
C GLY A 185 0.38 17.39 -13.66
N VAL A 186 0.60 17.14 -14.95
CA VAL A 186 0.88 15.81 -15.49
C VAL A 186 2.25 15.30 -15.01
N LEU A 187 3.30 16.12 -15.09
CA LEU A 187 4.63 15.75 -14.60
C LEU A 187 4.60 15.43 -13.10
N GLY A 188 3.93 16.26 -12.29
CA GLY A 188 3.72 16.01 -10.86
C GLY A 188 2.99 14.68 -10.61
N SER A 189 1.94 14.40 -11.37
CA SER A 189 1.21 13.12 -11.31
C SER A 189 2.10 11.92 -11.61
N ILE A 190 2.91 12.00 -12.67
CA ILE A 190 3.83 10.93 -13.06
C ILE A 190 4.86 10.67 -11.96
N ILE A 191 5.45 11.73 -11.41
CA ILE A 191 6.44 11.64 -10.32
C ILE A 191 5.79 11.00 -9.08
N LEU A 192 4.59 11.45 -8.69
CA LEU A 192 3.87 10.88 -7.54
C LEU A 192 3.59 9.38 -7.71
N ARG A 193 3.11 8.96 -8.88
CA ARG A 193 2.87 7.53 -9.18
C ARG A 193 4.15 6.71 -9.16
N LEU A 194 5.24 7.24 -9.73
CA LEU A 194 6.52 6.55 -9.74
C LEU A 194 7.07 6.36 -8.32
N VAL A 195 6.98 7.39 -7.48
CA VAL A 195 7.38 7.32 -6.08
C VAL A 195 6.49 6.35 -5.30
N ALA A 196 5.17 6.41 -5.46
CA ALA A 196 4.24 5.49 -4.83
C ALA A 196 4.57 4.03 -5.20
N ARG A 197 4.78 3.76 -6.49
CA ARG A 197 5.15 2.42 -6.98
C ARG A 197 6.47 1.93 -6.41
N ARG A 198 7.51 2.77 -6.39
CA ARG A 198 8.81 2.40 -5.82
C ARG A 198 8.73 2.11 -4.33
N ARG A 199 7.97 2.91 -3.58
CA ARG A 199 7.77 2.70 -2.14
C ARG A 199 7.02 1.41 -1.85
N ARG A 200 5.96 1.14 -2.62
CA ARG A 200 5.20 -0.10 -2.53
C ARG A 200 6.10 -1.32 -2.76
N GLN A 201 6.88 -1.33 -3.84
CA GLN A 201 7.83 -2.40 -4.13
C GLN A 201 8.88 -2.60 -3.02
N ALA A 202 9.34 -1.51 -2.40
CA ALA A 202 10.29 -1.58 -1.30
C ALA A 202 9.66 -2.17 -0.03
N ILE A 203 8.39 -1.85 0.27
CA ILE A 203 7.65 -2.44 1.39
C ILE A 203 7.39 -3.92 1.13
N GLU A 204 6.86 -4.27 -0.05
CA GLU A 204 6.60 -5.65 -0.46
C GLU A 204 7.85 -6.53 -0.33
N ALA A 205 9.03 -6.01 -0.71
CA ALA A 205 10.29 -6.74 -0.58
C ALA A 205 10.68 -6.97 0.89
N LEU A 206 10.46 -5.99 1.77
CA LEU A 206 10.73 -6.13 3.20
C LEU A 206 9.72 -7.05 3.88
N GLU A 207 8.44 -6.97 3.50
CA GLU A 207 7.37 -7.84 3.98
C GLU A 207 7.65 -9.28 3.57
N ALA A 208 7.97 -9.54 2.30
CA ALA A 208 8.34 -10.85 1.82
C ALA A 208 9.55 -11.43 2.58
N HIS A 209 10.54 -10.59 2.89
CA HIS A 209 11.69 -11.02 3.71
C HIS A 209 11.28 -11.38 5.13
N PHE A 210 10.50 -10.53 5.79
CA PHE A 210 9.97 -10.76 7.14
C PHE A 210 9.10 -12.01 7.21
N PHE A 211 8.18 -12.21 6.26
CA PHE A 211 7.31 -13.38 6.19
C PHE A 211 8.11 -14.66 5.96
N ALA A 212 9.11 -14.65 5.08
CA ALA A 212 9.98 -15.80 4.87
C ALA A 212 10.79 -16.16 6.12
N GLN A 213 11.22 -15.17 6.91
CA GLN A 213 11.89 -15.41 8.19
C GLN A 213 10.92 -16.00 9.22
N LEU A 214 9.71 -15.46 9.33
CA LEU A 214 8.69 -15.90 10.27
C LEU A 214 8.21 -17.33 9.97
N ASP A 215 7.94 -17.64 8.70
CA ASP A 215 7.61 -19.00 8.26
C ASP A 215 8.78 -19.97 8.49
N GLY A 216 10.03 -19.50 8.41
CA GLY A 216 11.21 -20.29 8.76
C GLY A 216 11.37 -20.55 10.26
N CYS A 217 10.70 -19.79 11.12
CA CYS A 217 10.70 -19.94 12.58
C CYS A 217 9.62 -20.90 13.09
N VAL A 218 8.63 -21.23 12.26
CA VAL A 218 7.45 -22.01 12.64
C VAL A 218 7.35 -23.24 11.75
N ARG A 219 6.78 -24.35 12.24
CA ARG A 219 6.49 -25.50 11.39
C ARG A 219 5.23 -25.22 10.58
N PHE A 220 5.34 -25.19 9.25
CA PHE A 220 4.16 -25.12 8.39
C PHE A 220 3.43 -26.48 8.41
N ALA A 221 2.20 -26.48 8.91
CA ALA A 221 1.33 -27.65 9.01
C ALA A 221 -0.04 -27.30 8.40
N PRO A 222 -0.18 -27.39 7.06
CA PRO A 222 -1.41 -26.99 6.41
C PRO A 222 -2.58 -27.84 6.89
N PRO A 223 -3.78 -27.25 7.03
CA PRO A 223 -4.93 -27.90 7.63
C PRO A 223 -5.35 -29.17 6.89
N GLU A 224 -5.15 -29.24 5.58
CA GLU A 224 -5.43 -30.43 4.76
C GLU A 224 -4.50 -31.58 5.15
N LYS A 225 -3.23 -31.28 5.42
CA LYS A 225 -2.26 -32.30 5.86
C LYS A 225 -2.58 -32.78 7.26
N VAL A 226 -2.96 -31.89 8.16
CA VAL A 226 -3.41 -32.25 9.52
C VAL A 226 -4.67 -33.11 9.45
N MET A 227 -5.63 -32.76 8.59
CA MET A 227 -6.86 -33.53 8.38
C MET A 227 -6.56 -34.92 7.80
N LEU A 228 -5.65 -35.02 6.82
CA LEU A 228 -5.22 -36.30 6.26
C LEU A 228 -4.48 -37.16 7.29
N GLU A 229 -3.65 -36.56 8.13
CA GLU A 229 -2.99 -37.25 9.24
C GLU A 229 -4.01 -37.75 10.27
N GLN A 230 -5.02 -36.94 10.61
CA GLN A 230 -6.13 -37.35 11.47
C GLN A 230 -6.93 -38.52 10.87
N LEU A 231 -7.27 -38.46 9.59
CA LEU A 231 -7.93 -39.57 8.88
C LEU A 231 -7.08 -40.84 8.88
N ALA A 232 -5.77 -40.72 8.69
CA ALA A 232 -4.85 -41.85 8.74
C ALA A 232 -4.69 -42.43 10.17
N VAL A 233 -4.80 -41.60 11.21
CA VAL A 233 -4.84 -42.06 12.61
C VAL A 233 -6.16 -42.77 12.89
N LEU A 234 -7.29 -42.22 12.45
CA LEU A 234 -8.61 -42.84 12.62
C LEU A 234 -8.70 -44.20 11.93
N SER A 235 -8.19 -44.33 10.70
CA SER A 235 -8.18 -45.62 9.99
C SER A 235 -7.27 -46.66 10.67
N ARG A 236 -6.16 -46.23 11.27
CA ARG A 236 -5.30 -47.10 12.10
C ARG A 236 -5.99 -47.54 13.38
N ILE A 237 -6.75 -46.67 14.03
CA ILE A 237 -7.55 -47.03 15.21
C ILE A 237 -8.64 -48.03 14.82
N GLU A 238 -9.33 -47.80 13.70
CA GLU A 238 -10.37 -48.69 13.20
C GLU A 238 -9.83 -50.10 12.89
N THR A 239 -8.70 -50.19 12.20
CA THR A 239 -8.03 -51.48 11.92
C THR A 239 -7.58 -52.18 13.19
N ALA A 240 -6.96 -51.46 14.14
CA ALA A 240 -6.56 -52.04 15.43
C ALA A 240 -7.75 -52.55 16.26
N LEU A 241 -8.87 -51.83 16.25
CA LEU A 241 -10.11 -52.27 16.91
C LEU A 241 -10.72 -53.50 16.22
N ALA A 242 -10.68 -53.57 14.89
CA ALA A 242 -11.13 -54.73 14.13
C ALA A 242 -10.30 -55.98 14.46
N ASP A 243 -8.97 -55.84 14.51
CA ASP A 243 -8.04 -56.93 14.86
C ASP A 243 -8.22 -57.39 16.32
N ALA A 244 -8.39 -56.45 17.25
CA ALA A 244 -8.68 -56.78 18.65
C ALA A 244 -10.01 -57.53 18.81
N ARG A 245 -11.03 -57.16 18.04
CA ARG A 245 -12.33 -57.83 18.02
C ARG A 245 -12.24 -59.23 17.41
N ALA A 246 -11.47 -59.41 16.33
CA ALA A 246 -11.22 -60.73 15.74
C ALA A 246 -10.47 -61.66 16.72
N SER A 247 -9.52 -61.11 17.48
CA SER A 247 -8.74 -61.84 18.49
C SER A 247 -9.60 -62.25 19.71
N GLN A 248 -10.60 -61.43 20.10
CA GLN A 248 -11.55 -61.78 21.15
C GLN A 248 -12.62 -62.80 20.73
N ALA A 249 -12.83 -63.00 19.42
CA ALA A 249 -13.74 -64.03 18.91
C ALA A 249 -13.13 -65.45 18.92
N LEU A 250 -11.83 -65.58 19.24
CA LEU A 250 -11.08 -66.83 19.19
C LEU A 250 -11.06 -67.74 20.45
N PRO A 251 -11.66 -67.46 21.62
CA PRO A 251 -11.73 -68.43 22.71
C PRO A 251 -13.10 -69.14 22.74
N ALA A 252 -13.39 -69.99 21.75
CA ALA A 252 -14.54 -70.92 21.83
C ALA A 252 -14.42 -72.20 21.00
N GLN A 253 -13.31 -72.44 20.27
CA GLN A 253 -13.20 -73.62 19.39
C GLN A 253 -11.99 -74.53 19.69
N SER A 254 -11.32 -74.40 20.85
CA SER A 254 -10.18 -75.25 21.20
C SER A 254 -10.26 -75.99 22.54
N LEU A 255 -11.46 -76.34 23.00
CA LEU A 255 -11.63 -77.38 24.02
C LEU A 255 -12.80 -78.30 23.65
N ALA A 256 -12.40 -79.50 23.19
CA ALA A 256 -13.04 -80.83 23.30
C ALA A 256 -14.56 -80.96 23.18
#